data_AF-A0A7Z9XLQ8-F1
#
_entry.id   AF-A0A7Z9XLQ8-F1
#
_cell.length_a   1.000
_cell.length_b   1.000
_cell.length_c   1.000
_cell.angle_alpha   90.00
_cell.angle_beta   90.00
_cell.angle_gamma   90.00
#
_symmetry.space_group_name_H-M   'P 1'
#
loop_
_entity.id
_entity.type
_entity.pdbx_description
1 polymer ?
#
loop_
_entity_poly.entity_id
_entity_poly.type
_entity_poly.pdbx_seq_one_letter_code
_entity_poly.pdbx_strand_id
1 'polypeptide(L)'
;MWGLLARSLSDYNGFSVATKVRDRPRRFPFDAPSLPKVARDSRVTLQIHSDSSPMHPKLLIDPAMGVAGDMFSAALIGLGAPEDLLLGAMTRVARMLGDAAIVQETLPTPEGEAHRLKIHLAANAGGLPESQARMLLAQAIAAEGLDKPYADFARRALEILITAEREAHSSGRLGFGMMHVQAIGVARTLYHHHHHDEDAHHGHPHPDEAPHQPQADAEGEFFIELYPEFAAGLQDIDAFSHVFILSWLHHSAGYALQVTPPWQEGERRRVGLFASRSPNRPNPIGLTLTDVRGVEGARLLTGPLDLFDGTPIIDIKPHVRSLDQTGVGDDGWLADSDHLALHKRGVPHSHAGEEAVLHEAQDILLDVVGAAVGLQYLRVDMQGVRCFTPVAVGGGVIHFSHGALPAPAPATAAILKRHRIPHVAGPVDVELLTPTGAAILAALHPLWSCRQPLDEEALLARGVGLGTRNLRPLNALRLALFPPHFW
;
A
#
# COMPACT_ATOMS: atom_id res chain seq x y z
N MET A 1 1.97 -10.64 -63.07
CA MET A 1 3.27 -10.04 -63.41
C MET A 1 4.32 -10.79 -62.60
N TRP A 2 5.01 -11.74 -63.25
CA TRP A 2 6.32 -12.39 -62.98
C TRP A 2 6.94 -12.20 -61.58
N GLY A 3 7.38 -13.20 -60.82
CA GLY A 3 8.04 -14.50 -61.12
C GLY A 3 9.21 -14.60 -60.11
N LEU A 4 9.38 -15.67 -59.31
CA LEU A 4 10.28 -16.83 -59.54
C LEU A 4 10.24 -17.68 -58.24
N LEU A 5 9.80 -18.95 -58.27
CA LEU A 5 10.58 -20.20 -58.44
C LEU A 5 11.56 -20.48 -57.28
N ALA A 6 11.33 -21.42 -56.37
CA ALA A 6 11.26 -22.90 -56.46
C ALA A 6 12.60 -23.60 -56.14
N ARG A 7 12.50 -24.69 -55.33
CA ARG A 7 13.34 -25.92 -55.22
C ARG A 7 13.38 -26.36 -53.75
N SER A 8 13.25 -27.62 -53.34
CA SER A 8 13.31 -28.92 -54.02
C SER A 8 12.69 -29.99 -53.12
N LEU A 9 11.93 -30.91 -53.70
CA LEU A 9 11.54 -32.21 -53.16
C LEU A 9 11.93 -33.27 -54.21
N SER A 10 12.16 -34.49 -53.72
CA SER A 10 12.45 -35.77 -54.41
C SER A 10 13.92 -36.22 -54.20
N ASP A 11 14.24 -37.47 -53.82
CA ASP A 11 13.59 -38.75 -54.08
C ASP A 11 13.99 -39.90 -53.12
N TYR A 12 13.20 -40.98 -53.22
CA TYR A 12 13.52 -42.42 -53.15
C TYR A 12 13.12 -43.27 -51.92
N ASN A 13 12.01 -44.01 -52.15
CA ASN A 13 11.71 -45.44 -51.87
C ASN A 13 12.10 -46.01 -50.49
N GLY A 14 11.21 -46.56 -49.66
CA GLY A 14 10.02 -47.37 -49.94
C GLY A 14 10.29 -48.82 -49.53
N PHE A 15 9.65 -49.32 -48.46
CA PHE A 15 9.17 -50.70 -48.29
C PHE A 15 8.37 -50.84 -46.98
N SER A 16 7.14 -51.33 -47.09
CA SER A 16 6.27 -51.73 -45.98
C SER A 16 6.48 -53.19 -45.62
N VAL A 17 6.43 -53.55 -44.34
CA VAL A 17 5.82 -54.81 -43.88
C VAL A 17 5.24 -54.59 -42.47
N ALA A 18 3.93 -54.82 -42.32
CA ALA A 18 3.27 -55.02 -41.03
C ALA A 18 3.21 -56.52 -40.74
N THR A 19 3.40 -56.95 -39.47
CA THR A 19 2.43 -57.79 -38.73
C THR A 19 2.93 -58.27 -37.35
N LYS A 20 2.00 -58.15 -36.38
CA LYS A 20 1.64 -59.03 -35.25
C LYS A 20 2.58 -59.29 -34.06
N VAL A 21 2.06 -58.81 -32.93
CA VAL A 21 2.18 -59.23 -31.52
C VAL A 21 2.15 -60.74 -31.28
N ARG A 22 3.00 -61.23 -30.35
CA ARG A 22 2.67 -62.31 -29.39
C ARG A 22 3.58 -62.32 -28.15
N ASP A 23 2.94 -62.62 -27.02
CA ASP A 23 3.36 -62.60 -25.62
C ASP A 23 4.40 -63.66 -25.15
N ARG A 24 5.26 -63.21 -24.21
CA ARG A 24 5.81 -63.86 -22.97
C ARG A 24 6.61 -65.18 -23.05
N PRO A 25 7.30 -65.60 -21.95
CA PRO A 25 8.30 -64.90 -21.15
C PRO A 25 9.55 -65.80 -20.89
N ARG A 26 10.70 -65.26 -20.47
CA ARG A 26 11.76 -66.07 -19.82
C ARG A 26 12.08 -65.52 -18.44
N ARG A 27 11.79 -66.35 -17.43
CA ARG A 27 12.15 -66.22 -16.01
C ARG A 27 13.66 -66.34 -15.83
N PHE A 28 14.22 -65.71 -14.80
CA PHE A 28 15.10 -66.32 -13.78
C PHE A 28 15.34 -65.30 -12.63
N PRO A 29 15.82 -65.74 -11.45
CA PRO A 29 15.19 -65.48 -10.16
C PRO A 29 15.77 -64.27 -9.40
N PHE A 30 14.95 -63.73 -8.50
CA PHE A 30 15.39 -62.85 -7.42
C PHE A 30 16.09 -63.68 -6.35
N ASP A 31 17.42 -63.55 -6.26
CA ASP A 31 18.16 -63.74 -5.02
C ASP A 31 18.56 -62.35 -4.52
N ALA A 32 18.18 -62.02 -3.28
CA ALA A 32 18.56 -60.79 -2.62
C ALA A 32 19.94 -60.93 -1.96
N PRO A 33 20.92 -60.06 -2.28
CA PRO A 33 22.10 -59.90 -1.45
C PRO A 33 22.00 -58.61 -0.63
N SER A 34 22.02 -58.79 0.69
CA SER A 34 22.52 -57.90 1.75
C SER A 34 22.79 -56.42 1.43
N LEU A 35 22.11 -55.53 2.17
CA LEU A 35 22.43 -54.11 2.33
C LEU A 35 23.92 -53.88 2.61
N PRO A 36 24.62 -53.02 1.82
CA PRO A 36 25.92 -52.53 2.23
C PRO A 36 25.76 -51.51 3.37
N LYS A 37 26.54 -51.71 4.43
CA LYS A 37 26.72 -50.75 5.53
C LYS A 37 27.08 -49.38 4.95
N VAL A 38 26.20 -48.40 5.09
CA VAL A 38 26.51 -47.01 4.73
C VAL A 38 27.49 -46.47 5.76
N ALA A 39 28.72 -46.25 5.31
CA ALA A 39 29.74 -45.54 6.03
C ALA A 39 29.26 -44.11 6.32
N ARG A 40 29.47 -43.67 7.55
CA ARG A 40 29.41 -42.27 7.96
C ARG A 40 30.44 -41.47 7.16
N ASP A 41 30.10 -40.21 6.92
CA ASP A 41 30.94 -39.13 6.39
C ASP A 41 31.23 -39.11 4.89
N SER A 42 30.48 -38.25 4.20
CA SER A 42 30.99 -37.49 3.06
C SER A 42 30.32 -36.11 3.02
N ARG A 43 30.81 -35.22 3.89
CA ARG A 43 30.70 -33.77 3.66
C ARG A 43 31.40 -33.45 2.35
N VAL A 44 30.63 -33.22 1.29
CA VAL A 44 31.14 -32.60 0.06
C VAL A 44 31.48 -31.15 0.40
N THR A 45 32.75 -30.92 0.74
CA THR A 45 33.30 -29.58 0.89
C THR A 45 33.56 -29.05 -0.52
N LEU A 46 32.71 -28.15 -1.00
CA LEU A 46 32.97 -27.38 -2.23
C LEU A 46 34.23 -26.52 -2.00
N GLN A 47 35.36 -26.94 -2.55
CA GLN A 47 36.56 -26.11 -2.64
C GLN A 47 36.37 -25.10 -3.78
N ILE A 48 36.01 -23.87 -3.41
CA ILE A 48 35.93 -22.73 -4.32
C ILE A 48 37.36 -22.21 -4.55
N HIS A 49 37.86 -22.33 -5.78
CA HIS A 49 39.06 -21.63 -6.21
C HIS A 49 38.77 -20.13 -6.34
N SER A 50 39.66 -19.32 -5.78
CA SER A 50 39.60 -17.86 -5.71
C SER A 50 39.92 -17.22 -7.07
N ASP A 51 38.90 -16.72 -7.77
CA ASP A 51 38.89 -15.42 -8.47
C ASP A 51 37.59 -15.25 -9.26
N SER A 52 36.65 -14.47 -8.71
CA SER A 52 35.50 -13.79 -9.33
C SER A 52 34.42 -13.56 -8.26
N SER A 53 33.66 -12.47 -8.37
CA SER A 53 32.50 -12.19 -7.50
C SER A 53 31.63 -13.44 -7.30
N PRO A 54 31.07 -13.69 -6.10
CA PRO A 54 30.31 -14.91 -5.85
C PRO A 54 29.15 -15.02 -6.85
N MET A 55 29.23 -16.04 -7.69
CA MET A 55 28.25 -16.36 -8.72
C MET A 55 27.03 -16.98 -8.04
N HIS A 56 25.97 -16.19 -7.89
CA HIS A 56 24.74 -16.53 -7.17
C HIS A 56 23.68 -17.17 -8.10
N PRO A 57 22.90 -18.19 -7.65
CA PRO A 57 21.85 -18.81 -8.46
C PRO A 57 20.81 -17.82 -8.98
N LYS A 58 20.30 -18.06 -10.18
CA LYS A 58 19.25 -17.26 -10.83
C LYS A 58 17.87 -17.80 -10.46
N LEU A 59 16.89 -16.92 -10.29
CA LEU A 59 15.52 -17.29 -9.91
C LEU A 59 14.56 -17.03 -11.06
N LEU A 60 13.81 -18.06 -11.44
CA LEU A 60 12.66 -17.92 -12.32
C LEU A 60 11.38 -18.00 -11.49
N ILE A 61 10.46 -17.07 -11.75
CA ILE A 61 9.13 -17.03 -11.17
C ILE A 61 8.10 -17.24 -12.29
N ASP A 62 7.19 -18.18 -12.10
CA ASP A 62 6.01 -18.36 -12.96
C ASP A 62 4.75 -17.91 -12.19
N PRO A 63 4.33 -16.65 -12.38
CA PRO A 63 3.19 -16.07 -11.67
C PRO A 63 1.84 -16.26 -12.41
N ALA A 64 1.74 -17.26 -13.30
CA ALA A 64 0.54 -17.47 -14.12
C ALA A 64 -0.75 -17.78 -13.32
N MET A 65 -0.61 -18.16 -12.05
CA MET A 65 -1.73 -18.36 -11.12
C MET A 65 -1.73 -17.36 -9.96
N GLY A 66 -1.09 -16.21 -10.16
CA GLY A 66 -0.96 -15.16 -9.16
C GLY A 66 0.16 -15.40 -8.17
N VAL A 67 0.27 -14.47 -7.21
CA VAL A 67 1.28 -14.50 -6.15
C VAL A 67 0.64 -14.03 -4.85
N ALA A 68 0.89 -14.78 -3.80
CA ALA A 68 0.68 -14.36 -2.43
C ALA A 68 1.98 -14.56 -1.64
N GLY A 69 2.15 -13.84 -0.52
CA GLY A 69 3.39 -13.89 0.23
C GLY A 69 3.64 -15.26 0.88
N ASP A 70 2.57 -15.88 1.38
CA ASP A 70 2.56 -17.25 1.87
C ASP A 70 2.92 -18.27 0.77
N MET A 71 2.38 -18.11 -0.45
CA MET A 71 2.72 -18.92 -1.62
C MET A 71 4.19 -18.78 -2.00
N PHE A 72 4.75 -17.55 -1.94
CA PHE A 72 6.15 -17.31 -2.24
C PHE A 72 7.07 -18.02 -1.25
N SER A 73 6.81 -17.84 0.05
CA SER A 73 7.59 -18.50 1.11
C SER A 73 7.46 -20.04 1.04
N ALA A 74 6.27 -20.56 0.77
CA ALA A 74 6.05 -21.99 0.58
C ALA A 74 6.83 -22.53 -0.64
N ALA A 75 6.87 -21.79 -1.74
CA ALA A 75 7.64 -22.19 -2.92
C ALA A 75 9.16 -22.16 -2.65
N LEU A 76 9.67 -21.27 -1.80
CA LEU A 76 11.08 -21.27 -1.38
C LEU A 76 11.44 -22.51 -0.55
N ILE A 77 10.52 -23.01 0.29
CA ILE A 77 10.69 -24.30 0.97
C ILE A 77 10.84 -25.42 -0.06
N GLY A 78 10.00 -25.42 -1.09
CA GLY A 78 10.10 -26.40 -2.18
C GLY A 78 11.40 -26.31 -2.98
N LEU A 79 12.02 -25.12 -3.08
CA LEU A 79 13.35 -24.96 -3.67
C LEU A 79 14.49 -25.49 -2.79
N GLY A 80 14.21 -25.90 -1.55
CA GLY A 80 15.18 -26.45 -0.61
C GLY A 80 15.59 -25.51 0.52
N ALA A 81 14.88 -24.40 0.73
CA ALA A 81 15.06 -23.60 1.94
C ALA A 81 14.52 -24.36 3.17
N PRO A 82 15.27 -24.46 4.29
CA PRO A 82 14.83 -25.22 5.45
C PRO A 82 13.55 -24.66 6.03
N GLU A 83 12.58 -25.53 6.22
CA GLU A 83 11.27 -25.18 6.76
C GLU A 83 11.41 -24.57 8.17
N ASP A 84 12.22 -25.17 9.03
CA ASP A 84 12.46 -24.71 10.41
C ASP A 84 13.09 -23.31 10.46
N LEU A 85 13.96 -22.99 9.50
CA LEU A 85 14.56 -21.67 9.36
C LEU A 85 13.50 -20.62 9.00
N LEU A 86 12.71 -20.87 7.94
CA LEU A 86 11.69 -19.92 7.48
C LEU A 86 10.57 -19.75 8.50
N LEU A 87 10.00 -20.85 8.99
CA LEU A 87 8.94 -20.82 10.00
C LEU A 87 9.44 -20.19 11.30
N GLY A 88 10.70 -20.45 11.69
CA GLY A 88 11.32 -19.83 12.86
C GLY A 88 11.41 -18.31 12.74
N ALA A 89 11.83 -17.79 11.59
CA ALA A 89 11.88 -16.36 11.30
C ALA A 89 10.47 -15.73 11.34
N MET A 90 9.51 -16.32 10.63
CA MET A 90 8.13 -15.84 10.59
C MET A 90 7.47 -15.88 11.99
N THR A 91 7.76 -16.91 12.80
CA THR A 91 7.26 -17.01 14.18
C THR A 91 7.85 -15.94 15.09
N ARG A 92 9.12 -15.55 14.91
CA ARG A 92 9.72 -14.44 15.66
C ARG A 92 9.05 -13.11 15.33
N VAL A 93 8.75 -12.87 14.06
CA VAL A 93 7.99 -11.69 13.62
C VAL A 93 6.56 -11.73 14.16
N ALA A 94 5.89 -12.88 14.09
CA ALA A 94 4.53 -13.06 14.62
C ALA A 94 4.43 -12.65 16.11
N ARG A 95 5.41 -13.04 16.93
CA ARG A 95 5.46 -12.65 18.35
C ARG A 95 5.56 -11.14 18.56
N MET A 96 6.19 -10.42 17.64
CA MET A 96 6.24 -8.95 17.70
C MET A 96 4.90 -8.29 17.36
N LEU A 97 4.01 -9.01 16.67
CA LEU A 97 2.72 -8.52 16.18
C LEU A 97 1.50 -8.93 17.03
N GLY A 98 1.71 -9.66 18.13
CA GLY A 98 0.63 -10.16 18.98
C GLY A 98 0.32 -11.65 18.85
N ASP A 99 1.29 -12.42 18.31
CA ASP A 99 1.27 -13.87 18.12
C ASP A 99 0.47 -14.36 16.90
N ALA A 100 0.91 -15.46 16.30
CA ALA A 100 0.28 -16.05 15.12
C ALA A 100 0.47 -17.56 15.08
N ALA A 101 -0.54 -18.27 14.56
CA ALA A 101 -0.39 -19.67 14.21
C ALA A 101 0.05 -19.79 12.75
N ILE A 102 1.19 -20.43 12.52
CA ILE A 102 1.71 -20.73 11.18
C ILE A 102 1.68 -22.24 11.01
N VAL A 103 0.96 -22.71 9.99
CA VAL A 103 0.84 -24.14 9.66
C VAL A 103 1.46 -24.37 8.29
N GLN A 104 2.41 -25.30 8.23
CA GLN A 104 3.00 -25.79 6.99
C GLN A 104 2.39 -27.16 6.65
N GLU A 105 2.07 -27.35 5.37
CA GLU A 105 1.62 -28.63 4.82
C GLU A 105 2.43 -28.95 3.57
N THR A 106 2.94 -30.18 3.47
CA THR A 106 3.48 -30.74 2.21
C THR A 106 2.41 -31.64 1.60
N LEU A 107 2.04 -31.37 0.36
CA LEU A 107 0.91 -32.00 -0.33
C LEU A 107 1.35 -32.55 -1.69
N PRO A 108 0.91 -33.77 -2.08
CA PRO A 108 1.14 -34.27 -3.42
C PRO A 108 0.24 -33.56 -4.44
N THR A 109 0.81 -33.20 -5.58
CA THR A 109 0.09 -32.57 -6.70
C THR A 109 0.42 -33.28 -8.02
N PRO A 110 -0.32 -33.01 -9.11
CA PRO A 110 0.05 -33.52 -10.45
C PRO A 110 1.44 -33.10 -10.92
N GLU A 111 2.05 -32.09 -10.29
CA GLU A 111 3.35 -31.52 -10.65
C GLU A 111 4.47 -31.93 -9.69
N GLY A 112 4.18 -32.84 -8.75
CA GLY A 112 5.09 -33.30 -7.70
C GLY A 112 4.68 -32.83 -6.31
N GLU A 113 5.63 -32.85 -5.38
CA GLU A 113 5.42 -32.33 -4.03
C GLU A 113 5.30 -30.80 -4.08
N ALA A 114 4.34 -30.26 -3.33
CA ALA A 114 4.13 -28.83 -3.20
C ALA A 114 3.91 -28.49 -1.72
N HIS A 115 4.24 -27.26 -1.33
CA HIS A 115 4.12 -26.79 0.03
C HIS A 115 3.03 -25.74 0.14
N ARG A 116 2.34 -25.70 1.27
CA ARG A 116 1.35 -24.68 1.60
C ARG A 116 1.68 -24.10 2.96
N LEU A 117 1.63 -22.78 3.07
CA LEU A 117 1.67 -22.08 4.34
C LEU A 117 0.29 -21.50 4.63
N LYS A 118 -0.17 -21.60 5.88
CA LYS A 118 -1.38 -20.96 6.38
C LYS A 118 -0.98 -20.12 7.58
N ILE A 119 -1.19 -18.82 7.47
CA ILE A 119 -0.87 -17.85 8.52
C ILE A 119 -2.19 -17.38 9.14
N HIS A 120 -2.31 -17.52 10.45
CA HIS A 120 -3.44 -17.03 11.23
C HIS A 120 -2.93 -16.06 12.29
N LEU A 121 -2.97 -14.76 11.97
CA LEU A 121 -2.67 -13.71 12.93
C LEU A 121 -3.81 -13.61 13.96
N ALA A 122 -3.47 -13.43 15.24
CA ALA A 122 -4.47 -13.05 16.23
C ALA A 122 -5.06 -11.68 15.83
N ALA A 123 -6.39 -11.62 15.68
CA ALA A 123 -7.07 -10.46 15.07
C ALA A 123 -6.69 -9.15 15.78
N ASN A 124 -6.04 -8.25 15.06
CA ASN A 124 -5.74 -6.90 15.54
C ASN A 124 -6.63 -5.91 14.78
N ALA A 125 -7.63 -5.35 15.46
CA ALA A 125 -8.74 -4.62 14.83
C ALA A 125 -8.33 -3.28 14.16
N GLY A 126 -7.07 -2.83 14.31
CA GLY A 126 -6.61 -1.49 13.91
C GLY A 126 -5.65 -1.40 12.72
N GLY A 127 -5.20 -2.52 12.14
CA GLY A 127 -4.12 -2.51 11.12
C GLY A 127 -2.74 -2.21 11.73
N LEU A 128 -1.71 -2.09 10.87
CA LEU A 128 -0.31 -1.86 11.29
C LEU A 128 0.19 -0.48 10.80
N PRO A 129 0.45 0.50 11.69
CA PRO A 129 1.00 1.81 11.32
C PRO A 129 2.36 1.73 10.61
N GLU A 130 2.65 2.64 9.68
CA GLU A 130 3.90 2.57 8.88
C GLU A 130 5.17 2.73 9.73
N SER A 131 5.18 3.61 10.75
CA SER A 131 6.33 3.76 11.65
C SER A 131 6.58 2.47 12.41
N GLN A 132 5.52 1.83 12.89
CA GLN A 132 5.59 0.54 13.56
C GLN A 132 6.06 -0.55 12.60
N ALA A 133 5.53 -0.61 11.38
CA ALA A 133 5.93 -1.59 10.36
C ALA A 133 7.43 -1.48 10.02
N ARG A 134 7.93 -0.25 9.80
CA ARG A 134 9.36 0.01 9.54
C ARG A 134 10.24 -0.40 10.71
N MET A 135 9.83 -0.05 11.93
CA MET A 135 10.57 -0.41 13.15
C MET A 135 10.64 -1.93 13.32
N LEU A 136 9.51 -2.63 13.20
CA LEU A 136 9.44 -4.09 13.33
C LEU A 136 10.23 -4.80 12.23
N LEU A 137 10.16 -4.31 10.99
CA LEU A 137 10.97 -4.85 9.91
C LEU A 137 12.47 -4.69 10.17
N ALA A 138 12.88 -3.52 10.67
CA ALA A 138 14.29 -3.28 10.99
C ALA A 138 14.79 -4.23 12.10
N GLN A 139 13.96 -4.48 13.12
CA GLN A 139 14.26 -5.46 14.17
C GLN A 139 14.35 -6.89 13.61
N ALA A 140 13.43 -7.28 12.73
CA ALA A 140 13.44 -8.59 12.08
C ALA A 140 14.68 -8.78 11.20
N ILE A 141 15.03 -7.79 10.37
CA ILE A 141 16.25 -7.80 9.55
C ILE A 141 17.50 -8.05 10.39
N ALA A 142 17.60 -7.38 11.55
CA ALA A 142 18.73 -7.53 12.46
C ALA A 142 18.72 -8.92 13.14
N ALA A 143 17.56 -9.39 13.59
CA ALA A 143 17.42 -10.68 14.27
C ALA A 143 17.73 -11.88 13.36
N GLU A 144 17.34 -11.79 12.09
CA GLU A 144 17.57 -12.84 11.09
C GLU A 144 18.96 -12.78 10.44
N GLY A 145 19.74 -11.73 10.71
CA GLY A 145 21.05 -11.55 10.10
C GLY A 145 20.97 -11.45 8.56
N LEU A 146 20.01 -10.67 8.05
CA LEU A 146 19.86 -10.49 6.61
C LEU A 146 20.99 -9.62 6.04
N ASP A 147 21.73 -10.17 5.09
CA ASP A 147 22.70 -9.48 4.27
C ASP A 147 22.02 -8.38 3.44
N LYS A 148 22.80 -7.34 3.13
CA LYS A 148 22.31 -6.11 2.51
C LYS A 148 21.37 -6.32 1.31
N PRO A 149 21.65 -7.20 0.31
CA PRO A 149 20.77 -7.36 -0.83
C PRO A 149 19.35 -7.83 -0.46
N TYR A 150 19.24 -8.75 0.50
CA TYR A 150 17.96 -9.32 0.94
C TYR A 150 17.26 -8.41 1.94
N ALA A 151 18.01 -7.74 2.82
CA ALA A 151 17.49 -6.69 3.69
C ALA A 151 16.91 -5.52 2.88
N ASP A 152 17.59 -5.10 1.81
CA ASP A 152 17.12 -4.04 0.92
C ASP A 152 15.89 -4.48 0.14
N PHE A 153 15.81 -5.75 -0.29
CA PHE A 153 14.57 -6.32 -0.84
C PHE A 153 13.42 -6.22 0.15
N ALA A 154 13.64 -6.62 1.40
CA ALA A 154 12.62 -6.58 2.42
C ALA A 154 12.10 -5.16 2.68
N ARG A 155 13.01 -4.18 2.82
CA ARG A 155 12.66 -2.76 2.96
C ARG A 155 11.88 -2.25 1.75
N ARG A 156 12.33 -2.57 0.54
CA ARG A 156 11.64 -2.16 -0.70
C ARG A 156 10.21 -2.69 -0.75
N ALA A 157 10.02 -3.98 -0.45
CA ALA A 157 8.68 -4.59 -0.47
C ALA A 157 7.73 -3.88 0.50
N LEU A 158 8.19 -3.57 1.71
CA LEU A 158 7.39 -2.83 2.68
C LEU A 158 7.06 -1.40 2.20
N GLU A 159 8.04 -0.64 1.70
CA GLU A 159 7.80 0.74 1.22
C GLU A 159 6.85 0.78 0.01
N ILE A 160 6.95 -0.20 -0.89
CA ILE A 160 6.02 -0.34 -2.03
C ILE A 160 4.59 -0.52 -1.51
N LEU A 161 4.40 -1.39 -0.53
CA LEU A 161 3.09 -1.63 0.07
C LEU A 161 2.56 -0.40 0.82
N ILE A 162 3.38 0.26 1.65
CA ILE A 162 3.01 1.50 2.35
C ILE A 162 2.56 2.57 1.35
N THR A 163 3.29 2.73 0.25
CA THR A 163 2.96 3.68 -0.81
C THR A 163 1.63 3.31 -1.47
N ALA A 164 1.42 2.03 -1.78
CA ALA A 164 0.19 1.55 -2.39
C ALA A 164 -1.03 1.69 -1.49
N GLU A 165 -0.87 1.46 -0.18
CA GLU A 165 -1.93 1.65 0.81
C GLU A 165 -2.29 3.13 0.95
N ARG A 166 -1.31 4.05 0.93
CA ARG A 166 -1.57 5.50 0.84
C ARG A 166 -2.38 5.87 -0.40
N GLU A 167 -2.03 5.32 -1.56
CA GLU A 167 -2.75 5.55 -2.82
C GLU A 167 -4.17 4.94 -2.80
N ALA A 168 -4.33 3.73 -2.24
CA ALA A 168 -5.62 3.05 -2.09
C ALA A 168 -6.56 3.79 -1.13
N HIS A 169 -6.04 4.28 -0.01
CA HIS A 169 -6.82 4.98 1.00
C HIS A 169 -7.09 6.45 0.65
N SER A 170 -6.22 7.09 -0.13
CA SER A 170 -6.53 8.41 -0.71
C SER A 170 -7.62 8.33 -1.79
N SER A 171 -7.80 7.16 -2.43
CA SER A 171 -8.87 6.90 -3.40
C SER A 171 -10.15 6.28 -2.80
N GLY A 172 -10.06 5.65 -1.62
CA GLY A 172 -11.14 4.98 -0.90
C GLY A 172 -12.01 5.87 0.00
N ARG A 173 -12.51 7.01 -0.49
CA ARG A 173 -13.58 7.75 0.21
C ARG A 173 -14.92 7.03 -0.03
N LEU A 174 -15.58 6.68 1.07
CA LEU A 174 -16.98 6.22 1.20
C LEU A 174 -17.83 6.46 -0.06
N GLY A 175 -18.31 5.37 -0.65
CA GLY A 175 -19.38 5.40 -1.64
C GLY A 175 -20.73 5.79 -1.04
N PHE A 176 -20.82 7.00 -0.47
CA PHE A 176 -22.06 7.76 -0.62
C PHE A 176 -22.08 8.20 -2.09
N GLY A 177 -23.20 8.04 -2.80
CA GLY A 177 -23.37 8.69 -4.10
C GLY A 177 -22.95 10.16 -3.99
N MET A 178 -22.43 10.75 -5.07
CA MET A 178 -21.83 12.11 -5.10
C MET A 178 -22.41 13.01 -4.01
N MET A 179 -21.66 13.25 -2.92
CA MET A 179 -22.06 14.23 -1.92
C MET A 179 -21.94 15.60 -2.57
N HIS A 180 -23.08 16.19 -2.92
CA HIS A 180 -23.14 17.52 -3.49
C HIS A 180 -23.22 18.55 -2.34
N VAL A 181 -22.10 19.19 -2.04
CA VAL A 181 -22.07 20.36 -1.15
C VAL A 181 -22.38 21.59 -2.00
N GLN A 182 -23.50 22.25 -1.70
CA GLN A 182 -23.92 23.46 -2.41
C GLN A 182 -23.45 24.69 -1.64
N ALA A 183 -22.74 25.60 -2.32
CA ALA A 183 -22.50 26.92 -1.78
C ALA A 183 -23.80 27.73 -1.79
N ILE A 184 -24.10 28.41 -0.69
CA ILE A 184 -25.28 29.27 -0.53
C ILE A 184 -24.95 30.76 -0.69
N GLY A 185 -23.66 31.10 -0.75
CA GLY A 185 -23.17 32.45 -0.85
C GLY A 185 -21.64 32.51 -0.79
N VAL A 186 -21.11 33.72 -0.64
CA VAL A 186 -19.68 33.98 -0.49
C VAL A 186 -19.41 34.95 0.66
N ALA A 187 -18.29 34.76 1.34
CA ALA A 187 -17.76 35.72 2.30
C ALA A 187 -17.21 36.94 1.55
N ARG A 188 -17.50 38.14 2.06
CA ARG A 188 -16.90 39.39 1.64
C ARG A 188 -16.05 39.95 2.77
N THR A 189 -14.75 40.03 2.52
CA THR A 189 -13.74 40.44 3.50
C THR A 189 -12.68 41.32 2.83
N LEU A 190 -11.80 41.91 3.63
CA LEU A 190 -10.64 42.66 3.15
C LEU A 190 -9.45 41.75 2.81
N TYR A 191 -9.59 40.42 3.01
CA TYR A 191 -8.47 39.50 2.94
C TYR A 191 -8.33 38.87 1.55
N HIS A 192 -7.13 38.86 0.99
CA HIS A 192 -6.85 38.31 -0.33
C HIS A 192 -5.80 37.21 -0.28
N HIS A 193 -5.98 36.19 -1.11
CA HIS A 193 -5.01 35.10 -1.24
C HIS A 193 -3.88 35.54 -2.18
N HIS A 194 -2.67 35.75 -1.65
CA HIS A 194 -1.50 36.02 -2.47
C HIS A 194 -0.84 34.71 -2.91
N HIS A 195 -0.62 34.54 -4.22
CA HIS A 195 0.32 33.51 -4.69
C HIS A 195 1.72 33.99 -4.33
N HIS A 196 2.49 33.17 -3.60
CA HIS A 196 3.89 33.46 -3.30
C HIS A 196 4.68 33.66 -4.61
N ASP A 197 4.87 34.91 -5.01
CA ASP A 197 5.95 35.30 -5.92
C ASP A 197 7.29 35.15 -5.18
N GLU A 198 8.32 34.75 -5.91
CA GLU A 198 9.64 34.29 -5.43
C GLU A 198 10.48 35.34 -4.64
N ASP A 199 9.94 36.51 -4.29
CA ASP A 199 10.69 37.65 -3.73
C ASP A 199 10.39 37.99 -2.24
N ALA A 200 9.68 37.13 -1.50
CA ALA A 200 9.39 37.37 -0.08
C ALA A 200 10.58 37.06 0.86
N HIS A 201 11.67 37.84 0.76
CA HIS A 201 12.79 37.82 1.72
C HIS A 201 12.55 38.61 3.01
N HIS A 202 11.32 39.08 3.27
CA HIS A 202 10.96 39.78 4.51
C HIS A 202 9.73 39.13 5.13
N GLY A 203 9.92 38.41 6.24
CA GLY A 203 8.90 37.65 6.97
C GLY A 203 7.90 38.51 7.74
N HIS A 204 7.26 39.45 7.07
CA HIS A 204 6.09 40.16 7.58
C HIS A 204 4.86 39.71 6.81
N PRO A 205 3.79 39.26 7.48
CA PRO A 205 2.53 38.92 6.82
C PRO A 205 1.98 40.14 6.07
N HIS A 206 1.42 39.92 4.88
CA HIS A 206 0.80 40.99 4.13
C HIS A 206 -0.41 41.53 4.94
N PRO A 207 -0.66 42.86 4.97
CA PRO A 207 -1.79 43.43 5.73
C PRO A 207 -3.17 42.89 5.32
N ASP A 208 -3.26 42.26 4.15
CA ASP A 208 -4.48 41.70 3.58
C ASP A 208 -4.53 40.15 3.70
N GLU A 209 -3.66 39.53 4.52
CA GLU A 209 -3.76 38.10 4.84
C GLU A 209 -4.89 37.82 5.84
N ALA A 210 -5.64 36.73 5.62
CA ALA A 210 -6.67 36.30 6.57
C ALA A 210 -6.04 35.85 7.90
N PRO A 211 -6.56 36.28 9.06
CA PRO A 211 -6.03 35.87 10.35
C PRO A 211 -6.36 34.40 10.63
N HIS A 212 -5.60 33.75 11.51
CA HIS A 212 -5.87 32.35 11.88
C HIS A 212 -7.23 32.14 12.56
N GLN A 213 -7.76 33.18 13.21
CA GLN A 213 -9.08 33.23 13.87
C GLN A 213 -9.57 34.70 13.84
N PRO A 214 -10.89 34.96 13.93
CA PRO A 214 -11.41 36.32 13.85
C PRO A 214 -10.85 37.19 14.97
N GLN A 215 -10.35 38.37 14.60
CA GLN A 215 -9.85 39.37 15.54
C GLN A 215 -10.97 40.36 15.87
N ALA A 216 -11.35 40.46 17.13
CA ALA A 216 -12.50 41.27 17.56
C ALA A 216 -12.34 42.78 17.27
N ASP A 217 -11.09 43.25 17.15
CA ASP A 217 -10.69 44.62 16.88
C ASP A 217 -10.37 44.90 15.40
N ALA A 218 -10.58 43.93 14.50
CA ALA A 218 -10.36 44.15 13.07
C ALA A 218 -11.30 45.23 12.51
N GLU A 219 -10.71 46.26 11.91
CA GLU A 219 -11.44 47.32 11.20
C GLU A 219 -11.77 46.86 9.77
N GLY A 220 -13.00 47.11 9.32
CA GLY A 220 -13.44 46.75 7.97
C GLY A 220 -14.92 46.41 7.87
N GLU A 221 -15.41 46.34 6.63
CA GLU A 221 -16.73 45.78 6.32
C GLU A 221 -16.61 44.28 6.06
N PHE A 222 -17.36 43.51 6.84
CA PHE A 222 -17.45 42.06 6.72
C PHE A 222 -18.91 41.68 6.56
N PHE A 223 -19.22 40.92 5.51
CA PHE A 223 -20.57 40.43 5.29
C PHE A 223 -20.58 39.14 4.49
N ILE A 224 -21.68 38.40 4.57
CA ILE A 224 -21.93 37.24 3.72
C ILE A 224 -22.95 37.63 2.68
N GLU A 225 -22.61 37.46 1.41
CA GLU A 225 -23.50 37.68 0.28
C GLU A 225 -24.09 36.35 -0.18
N LEU A 226 -25.36 36.10 0.14
CA LEU A 226 -26.07 34.90 -0.26
C LEU A 226 -26.47 34.99 -1.73
N TYR A 227 -26.54 33.84 -2.41
CA TYR A 227 -27.17 33.79 -3.72
C TYR A 227 -28.67 34.10 -3.59
N PRO A 228 -29.28 34.77 -4.60
CA PRO A 228 -30.65 35.27 -4.49
C PRO A 228 -31.69 34.24 -4.05
N GLU A 229 -31.54 32.99 -4.48
CA GLU A 229 -32.42 31.87 -4.13
C GLU A 229 -32.39 31.47 -2.65
N PHE A 230 -31.32 31.82 -1.92
CA PHE A 230 -31.16 31.53 -0.49
C PHE A 230 -31.44 32.73 0.42
N ALA A 231 -31.62 33.92 -0.14
CA ALA A 231 -31.79 35.17 0.62
C ALA A 231 -32.94 35.11 1.64
N ALA A 232 -34.04 34.44 1.32
CA ALA A 232 -35.17 34.26 2.23
C ALA A 232 -34.80 33.51 3.53
N GLY A 233 -33.72 32.73 3.53
CA GLY A 233 -33.22 32.02 4.71
C GLY A 233 -32.64 32.93 5.81
N LEU A 234 -32.43 34.22 5.52
CA LEU A 234 -31.98 35.21 6.52
C LEU A 234 -33.11 35.76 7.40
N GLN A 235 -34.37 35.39 7.14
CA GLN A 235 -35.48 35.89 7.93
C GLN A 235 -35.28 35.60 9.44
N ASP A 236 -35.45 36.65 10.26
CA ASP A 236 -35.33 36.63 11.72
C ASP A 236 -33.93 36.24 12.28
N ILE A 237 -32.89 36.15 11.44
CA ILE A 237 -31.54 35.82 11.90
C ILE A 237 -30.93 36.90 12.80
N ASP A 238 -31.38 38.15 12.63
CA ASP A 238 -31.02 39.32 13.43
C ASP A 238 -31.64 39.32 14.84
N ALA A 239 -32.56 38.40 15.13
CA ALA A 239 -32.98 38.10 16.50
C ALA A 239 -31.87 37.43 17.33
N PHE A 240 -30.81 36.91 16.69
CA PHE A 240 -29.66 36.31 17.34
C PHE A 240 -28.46 37.27 17.31
N SER A 241 -27.76 37.38 18.45
CA SER A 241 -26.55 38.21 18.51
C SER A 241 -25.36 37.64 17.73
N HIS A 242 -25.30 36.32 17.54
CA HIS A 242 -24.16 35.63 16.94
C HIS A 242 -24.62 34.44 16.09
N VAL A 243 -23.83 34.14 15.06
CA VAL A 243 -24.04 33.00 14.15
C VAL A 243 -22.75 32.22 13.96
N PHE A 244 -22.90 30.90 13.78
CA PHE A 244 -21.90 30.04 13.19
C PHE A 244 -21.97 30.11 11.67
N ILE A 245 -20.82 30.36 11.05
CA ILE A 245 -20.62 30.33 9.61
C ILE A 245 -19.84 29.07 9.27
N LEU A 246 -20.40 28.24 8.40
CA LEU A 246 -19.70 27.09 7.83
C LEU A 246 -19.25 27.46 6.41
N SER A 247 -17.96 27.42 6.17
CA SER A 247 -17.36 27.82 4.90
C SER A 247 -16.61 26.65 4.24
N TRP A 248 -16.50 26.67 2.91
CA TRP A 248 -15.60 25.78 2.18
C TRP A 248 -14.27 26.47 1.95
N LEU A 249 -13.21 26.01 2.61
CA LEU A 249 -11.86 26.56 2.48
C LEU A 249 -11.25 26.11 1.14
N HIS A 250 -11.74 26.70 0.05
CA HIS A 250 -11.46 26.33 -1.34
C HIS A 250 -9.98 26.44 -1.76
N HIS A 251 -9.17 27.18 -1.01
CA HIS A 251 -7.71 27.25 -1.17
C HIS A 251 -6.95 26.17 -0.38
N SER A 252 -7.63 25.34 0.41
CA SER A 252 -7.00 24.24 1.14
C SER A 252 -6.40 23.22 0.16
N ALA A 253 -5.11 22.94 0.31
CA ALA A 253 -4.34 22.05 -0.55
C ALA A 253 -3.91 20.80 0.23
N GLY A 254 -4.71 19.74 0.13
CA GLY A 254 -4.45 18.48 0.83
C GLY A 254 -4.61 18.57 2.36
N TYR A 255 -4.27 17.51 3.08
CA TYR A 255 -4.30 17.51 4.55
C TYR A 255 -3.13 16.69 5.12
N ALA A 256 -2.95 16.81 6.45
CA ALA A 256 -2.02 16.01 7.25
C ALA A 256 -2.74 15.45 8.49
N LEU A 257 -2.96 14.13 8.65
CA LEU A 257 -3.58 13.53 9.86
C LEU A 257 -2.84 13.83 11.16
N GLN A 258 -1.54 14.12 11.07
CA GLN A 258 -0.80 14.77 12.13
C GLN A 258 -0.35 16.12 11.62
N VAL A 259 -0.66 17.16 12.38
CA VAL A 259 -0.18 18.50 12.10
C VAL A 259 0.78 18.87 13.21
N THR A 260 1.78 19.67 12.86
CA THR A 260 2.41 20.54 13.85
C THR A 260 1.66 21.83 13.72
N PRO A 261 0.58 21.98 14.46
CA PRO A 261 -0.14 23.18 14.26
C PRO A 261 0.63 24.28 14.96
N PRO A 262 0.51 25.52 14.49
CA PRO A 262 1.62 26.46 14.53
C PRO A 262 1.97 26.96 15.95
N TRP A 263 1.36 26.40 16.98
CA TRP A 263 1.14 27.01 18.26
C TRP A 263 2.03 26.63 19.44
N GLN A 264 3.34 26.47 19.19
CA GLN A 264 4.36 26.49 20.24
C GLN A 264 5.64 27.16 19.74
N GLU A 265 6.16 28.14 20.48
CA GLU A 265 7.58 28.53 20.37
C GLU A 265 8.42 27.46 21.08
N GLY A 266 9.33 26.81 20.35
CA GLY A 266 10.17 25.72 20.88
C GLY A 266 9.86 24.35 20.28
N GLU A 267 9.88 23.30 21.11
CA GLU A 267 9.62 21.93 20.66
C GLU A 267 8.22 21.82 20.05
N ARG A 268 8.18 21.75 18.73
CA ARG A 268 6.98 21.61 17.91
C ARG A 268 6.21 20.33 18.28
N ARG A 269 5.27 20.41 19.22
CA ARG A 269 4.39 19.29 19.55
C ARG A 269 3.51 18.95 18.35
N ARG A 270 3.74 17.76 17.80
CA ARG A 270 2.89 17.17 16.78
C ARG A 270 1.61 16.65 17.44
N VAL A 271 0.46 17.04 16.91
CA VAL A 271 -0.86 16.60 17.40
C VAL A 271 -1.68 16.03 16.25
N GLY A 272 -2.68 15.22 16.56
CA GLY A 272 -3.64 14.77 15.56
C GLY A 272 -4.40 15.94 14.94
N LEU A 273 -4.68 15.88 13.63
CA LEU A 273 -5.42 16.89 12.88
C LEU A 273 -6.76 17.26 13.49
N PHE A 274 -7.48 16.26 13.99
CA PHE A 274 -8.78 16.46 14.62
C PHE A 274 -8.69 17.04 16.03
N ALA A 275 -7.49 17.05 16.62
CA ALA A 275 -7.18 17.80 17.83
C ALA A 275 -6.67 19.22 17.51
N SER A 276 -6.85 19.70 16.27
CA SER A 276 -6.42 21.03 15.78
C SER A 276 -7.53 21.73 14.99
N ARG A 277 -7.32 23.01 14.68
CA ARG A 277 -8.15 23.82 13.77
C ARG A 277 -7.47 24.15 12.43
N SER A 278 -6.52 23.32 11.98
CA SER A 278 -5.85 23.52 10.68
C SER A 278 -6.87 23.64 9.53
N PRO A 279 -6.68 24.52 8.53
CA PRO A 279 -7.57 24.59 7.37
C PRO A 279 -7.46 23.37 6.44
N ASN A 280 -6.28 22.71 6.44
CA ASN A 280 -5.96 21.56 5.60
C ASN A 280 -6.49 20.27 6.21
N ARG A 281 -7.76 19.93 5.87
CA ARG A 281 -8.52 18.80 6.44
C ARG A 281 -9.19 17.96 5.36
N PRO A 282 -9.54 16.68 5.66
CA PRO A 282 -10.25 15.81 4.71
C PRO A 282 -11.48 16.46 4.07
N ASN A 283 -12.24 17.18 4.89
CA ASN A 283 -13.31 18.08 4.48
C ASN A 283 -12.90 19.49 4.96
N PRO A 284 -12.46 20.38 4.06
CA PRO A 284 -11.96 21.71 4.40
C PRO A 284 -13.12 22.65 4.75
N ILE A 285 -13.81 22.33 5.84
CA ILE A 285 -14.94 23.10 6.37
C ILE A 285 -14.41 24.01 7.46
N GLY A 286 -14.51 25.33 7.23
CA GLY A 286 -14.27 26.35 8.24
C GLY A 286 -15.47 26.49 9.17
N LEU A 287 -15.21 26.86 10.43
CA LEU A 287 -16.24 27.16 11.42
C LEU A 287 -15.87 28.47 12.12
N THR A 288 -16.62 29.52 11.82
CA THR A 288 -16.41 30.86 12.34
C THR A 288 -17.61 31.26 13.19
N LEU A 289 -17.39 31.78 14.40
CA LEU A 289 -18.43 32.40 15.21
C LEU A 289 -18.26 33.92 15.11
N THR A 290 -19.30 34.63 14.69
CA THR A 290 -19.27 36.09 14.48
C THR A 290 -20.58 36.74 14.93
N ASP A 291 -20.54 38.04 15.24
CA ASP A 291 -21.73 38.83 15.60
C ASP A 291 -22.59 39.14 14.37
N VAL A 292 -23.91 39.20 14.59
CA VAL A 292 -24.88 39.67 13.59
C VAL A 292 -25.08 41.16 13.77
N ARG A 293 -24.83 41.94 12.70
CA ARG A 293 -24.97 43.41 12.71
C ARG A 293 -26.21 43.90 11.98
N GLY A 294 -26.78 43.08 11.10
CA GLY A 294 -28.01 43.38 10.38
C GLY A 294 -28.17 42.54 9.11
N VAL A 295 -29.31 42.71 8.45
CA VAL A 295 -29.62 42.07 7.17
C VAL A 295 -30.01 43.13 6.14
N GLU A 296 -29.38 43.08 4.97
CA GLU A 296 -29.64 43.97 3.84
C GLU A 296 -29.89 43.16 2.56
N GLY A 297 -31.16 42.89 2.27
CA GLY A 297 -31.54 42.05 1.14
C GLY A 297 -30.98 40.63 1.27
N ALA A 298 -30.04 40.25 0.41
CA ALA A 298 -29.34 38.96 0.44
C ALA A 298 -28.04 38.99 1.25
N ARG A 299 -27.75 40.08 1.97
CA ARG A 299 -26.51 40.26 2.73
C ARG A 299 -26.76 40.12 4.22
N LEU A 300 -25.97 39.27 4.87
CA LEU A 300 -25.85 39.24 6.32
C LEU A 300 -24.63 40.07 6.71
N LEU A 301 -24.85 41.21 7.35
CA LEU A 301 -23.79 42.05 7.89
C LEU A 301 -23.25 41.41 9.16
N THR A 302 -21.94 41.19 9.25
CA THR A 302 -21.30 40.50 10.36
C THR A 302 -20.19 41.33 11.00
N GLY A 303 -19.70 40.89 12.14
CA GLY A 303 -18.37 41.28 12.58
C GLY A 303 -17.24 40.61 11.80
N PRO A 304 -16.00 40.77 12.29
CA PRO A 304 -14.81 40.22 11.67
C PRO A 304 -14.92 38.72 11.36
N LEU A 305 -14.29 38.33 10.25
CA LEU A 305 -14.20 36.95 9.76
C LEU A 305 -12.72 36.53 9.66
N ASP A 306 -12.46 35.23 9.56
CA ASP A 306 -11.15 34.63 9.33
C ASP A 306 -11.06 33.96 7.94
N LEU A 307 -11.76 34.55 6.95
CA LEU A 307 -11.94 33.97 5.62
C LEU A 307 -11.43 34.92 4.53
N PHE A 308 -10.79 34.38 3.48
CA PHE A 308 -10.48 35.16 2.28
C PHE A 308 -11.75 35.66 1.58
N ASP A 309 -11.66 36.81 0.93
CA ASP A 309 -12.73 37.33 0.07
C ASP A 309 -13.09 36.32 -1.01
N GLY A 310 -14.39 36.13 -1.23
CA GLY A 310 -14.91 35.13 -2.16
C GLY A 310 -14.98 33.71 -1.61
N THR A 311 -14.60 33.46 -0.35
CA THR A 311 -14.70 32.12 0.24
C THR A 311 -16.15 31.61 0.21
N PRO A 312 -16.42 30.44 -0.40
CA PRO A 312 -17.78 29.91 -0.45
C PRO A 312 -18.35 29.59 0.93
N ILE A 313 -19.59 30.00 1.16
CA ILE A 313 -20.35 29.67 2.37
C ILE A 313 -21.24 28.48 2.09
N ILE A 314 -21.21 27.49 2.98
CA ILE A 314 -22.01 26.26 2.90
C ILE A 314 -23.27 26.38 3.75
N ASP A 315 -23.17 26.96 4.95
CA ASP A 315 -24.28 26.99 5.89
C ASP A 315 -24.11 28.11 6.94
N ILE A 316 -25.23 28.55 7.53
CA ILE A 316 -25.30 29.56 8.58
C ILE A 316 -26.24 29.06 9.67
N LYS A 317 -25.81 29.09 10.93
CA LYS A 317 -26.62 28.65 12.07
C LYS A 317 -26.59 29.66 13.21
N PRO A 318 -27.71 29.93 13.90
CA PRO A 318 -27.67 30.78 15.09
C PRO A 318 -26.87 30.11 16.21
N HIS A 319 -26.06 30.90 16.92
CA HIS A 319 -25.47 30.45 18.18
C HIS A 319 -26.49 30.60 19.31
N VAL A 320 -26.93 29.47 19.86
CA VAL A 320 -27.92 29.41 20.93
C VAL A 320 -27.19 29.12 22.24
N ARG A 321 -27.03 30.16 23.07
CA ARG A 321 -26.25 30.10 24.31
C ARG A 321 -26.53 28.88 25.19
N SER A 322 -27.80 28.51 25.38
CA SER A 322 -28.18 27.37 26.23
C SER A 322 -27.88 25.99 25.63
N LEU A 323 -27.65 25.91 24.32
CA LEU A 323 -27.32 24.67 23.60
C LEU A 323 -25.82 24.56 23.36
N ASP A 324 -25.16 25.66 22.98
CA ASP A 324 -23.79 25.66 22.50
C ASP A 324 -22.74 25.94 23.60
N GLN A 325 -23.14 26.56 24.72
CA GLN A 325 -22.27 26.73 25.90
C GLN A 325 -22.68 25.74 27.00
N THR A 326 -22.01 24.58 27.03
CA THR A 326 -22.41 23.47 27.91
C THR A 326 -21.67 23.44 29.26
N GLY A 327 -20.66 24.29 29.48
CA GLY A 327 -19.83 24.26 30.70
C GLY A 327 -19.01 22.96 30.86
N VAL A 328 -19.03 22.08 29.87
CA VAL A 328 -18.31 20.80 29.80
C VAL A 328 -17.26 20.92 28.70
N GLY A 329 -15.98 20.77 29.05
CA GLY A 329 -14.85 20.86 28.13
C GLY A 329 -13.59 21.42 28.82
N ASP A 330 -12.42 21.16 28.23
CA ASP A 330 -11.14 21.76 28.61
C ASP A 330 -10.40 22.21 27.34
N ASP A 331 -9.33 23.00 27.51
CA ASP A 331 -8.49 23.47 26.40
C ASP A 331 -7.47 22.41 25.93
N GLY A 332 -7.50 21.20 26.49
CA GLY A 332 -6.60 20.11 26.17
C GLY A 332 -5.11 20.52 26.21
N TRP A 333 -4.38 20.20 25.15
CA TRP A 333 -2.95 20.52 25.04
C TRP A 333 -2.65 22.01 24.78
N LEU A 334 -3.66 22.87 24.60
CA LEU A 334 -3.53 24.33 24.45
C LEU A 334 -3.44 25.07 25.80
N ALA A 335 -3.79 24.42 26.91
CA ALA A 335 -3.87 25.05 28.23
C ALA A 335 -2.52 25.58 28.75
N ASP A 336 -1.40 24.96 28.33
CA ASP A 336 -0.06 25.19 28.89
C ASP A 336 0.92 25.93 27.95
N SER A 337 0.45 26.60 26.88
CA SER A 337 1.36 27.31 25.96
C SER A 337 1.16 28.83 25.95
N ASP A 338 2.27 29.59 26.00
CA ASP A 338 2.35 31.05 25.76
C ASP A 338 1.80 31.46 24.37
N HIS A 339 1.44 30.46 23.57
CA HIS A 339 0.96 30.58 22.22
C HIS A 339 -0.57 30.74 22.10
N LEU A 340 -1.36 30.35 23.11
CA LEU A 340 -2.80 30.66 23.14
C LEU A 340 -3.04 32.18 23.00
N ALA A 341 -2.10 32.98 23.51
CA ALA A 341 -2.12 34.43 23.37
C ALA A 341 -1.90 34.90 21.92
N LEU A 342 -1.11 34.20 21.10
CA LEU A 342 -0.86 34.58 19.70
C LEU A 342 -2.06 34.25 18.79
N HIS A 343 -2.80 33.17 19.06
CA HIS A 343 -4.05 32.84 18.36
C HIS A 343 -5.22 33.74 18.77
N LYS A 344 -5.36 34.11 20.05
CA LYS A 344 -6.31 35.15 20.47
C LYS A 344 -6.06 36.50 19.78
N ARG A 345 -4.84 36.70 19.27
CA ARG A 345 -4.37 37.92 18.58
C ARG A 345 -4.23 37.77 17.07
N GLY A 346 -4.56 36.62 16.46
CA GLY A 346 -4.62 36.43 15.00
C GLY A 346 -3.32 36.60 14.19
N VAL A 347 -2.13 36.30 14.76
CA VAL A 347 -0.82 36.54 14.10
C VAL A 347 -0.35 35.34 13.21
N PRO A 348 -0.02 35.49 11.91
CA PRO A 348 0.38 34.40 10.96
C PRO A 348 1.76 33.72 11.14
N HIS A 349 1.88 32.42 10.79
CA HIS A 349 3.12 31.57 10.75
C HIS A 349 2.88 30.11 10.22
N SER A 350 3.91 29.31 9.82
CA SER A 350 3.78 28.10 8.92
C SER A 350 4.60 26.80 9.25
N HIS A 351 4.04 25.54 9.22
CA HIS A 351 4.74 24.21 9.48
C HIS A 351 4.16 22.90 8.76
N ALA A 352 4.85 21.71 8.81
CA ALA A 352 4.75 20.52 7.89
C ALA A 352 4.45 19.05 8.44
N GLY A 353 3.74 18.15 7.66
CA GLY A 353 3.94 16.66 7.43
C GLY A 353 3.01 15.51 8.01
N GLU A 354 2.57 14.46 7.22
CA GLU A 354 1.52 13.37 7.41
C GLU A 354 2.02 11.86 7.43
N GLU A 355 1.28 10.83 7.95
CA GLU A 355 1.69 9.37 8.10
C GLU A 355 0.57 8.33 7.71
N ALA A 356 0.88 7.08 7.26
CA ALA A 356 -0.07 6.04 6.79
C ALA A 356 -0.17 4.73 7.63
N VAL A 357 -1.21 3.91 7.39
CA VAL A 357 -1.55 2.66 8.12
C VAL A 357 -1.87 1.51 7.14
N LEU A 358 -1.36 0.30 7.40
CA LEU A 358 -1.53 -0.90 6.57
C LEU A 358 -2.75 -1.71 7.05
N HIS A 359 -3.79 -1.81 6.22
CA HIS A 359 -5.05 -2.47 6.60
C HIS A 359 -5.23 -3.84 5.93
N GLU A 360 -4.79 -4.00 4.69
CA GLU A 360 -5.09 -5.17 3.86
C GLU A 360 -3.94 -6.20 3.81
N ALA A 361 -2.79 -5.87 4.41
CA ALA A 361 -1.59 -6.71 4.40
C ALA A 361 -0.93 -6.75 5.79
N GLN A 362 -1.69 -7.20 6.80
CA GLN A 362 -1.21 -7.32 8.18
C GLN A 362 -0.12 -8.39 8.34
N ASP A 363 -0.10 -9.37 7.44
CA ASP A 363 0.90 -10.44 7.33
C ASP A 363 2.15 -10.03 6.55
N ILE A 364 2.23 -8.80 6.03
CA ILE A 364 3.34 -8.33 5.18
C ILE A 364 4.71 -8.58 5.81
N LEU A 365 4.86 -8.36 7.13
CA LEU A 365 6.14 -8.55 7.79
C LEU A 365 6.54 -10.02 7.83
N LEU A 366 5.59 -10.94 8.04
CA LEU A 366 5.85 -12.37 8.03
C LEU A 366 6.24 -12.81 6.62
N ASP A 367 5.49 -12.38 5.62
CA ASP A 367 5.70 -12.74 4.22
C ASP A 367 7.03 -12.21 3.68
N VAL A 368 7.31 -10.93 3.92
CA VAL A 368 8.52 -10.28 3.42
C VAL A 368 9.77 -10.80 4.12
N VAL A 369 9.73 -11.01 5.43
CA VAL A 369 10.86 -11.59 6.17
C VAL A 369 11.05 -13.06 5.80
N GLY A 370 9.98 -13.84 5.70
CA GLY A 370 10.03 -15.24 5.23
C GLY A 370 10.64 -15.35 3.84
N ALA A 371 10.20 -14.51 2.91
CA ALA A 371 10.76 -14.42 1.57
C ALA A 371 12.24 -14.03 1.59
N ALA A 372 12.62 -12.99 2.36
CA ALA A 372 14.01 -12.52 2.43
C ALA A 372 14.95 -13.59 3.02
N VAL A 373 14.53 -14.29 4.07
CA VAL A 373 15.30 -15.38 4.69
C VAL A 373 15.48 -16.55 3.72
N GLY A 374 14.42 -16.96 3.01
CA GLY A 374 14.52 -18.04 2.03
C GLY A 374 15.38 -17.67 0.82
N LEU A 375 15.23 -16.45 0.28
CA LEU A 375 16.09 -15.94 -0.80
C LEU A 375 17.56 -15.88 -0.37
N GLN A 376 17.84 -15.44 0.85
CA GLN A 376 19.18 -15.41 1.42
C GLN A 376 19.78 -16.81 1.57
N TYR A 377 19.00 -17.74 2.13
CA TYR A 377 19.46 -19.11 2.32
C TYR A 377 19.85 -19.76 0.98
N LEU A 378 18.99 -19.59 -0.04
CA LEU A 378 19.22 -20.06 -1.41
C LEU A 378 20.27 -19.24 -2.17
N ARG A 379 20.73 -18.13 -1.57
CA ARG A 379 21.71 -17.19 -2.10
C ARG A 379 21.33 -16.64 -3.47
N VAL A 380 20.04 -16.36 -3.69
CA VAL A 380 19.52 -15.91 -4.98
C VAL A 380 20.19 -14.61 -5.42
N ASP A 381 20.62 -14.56 -6.68
CA ASP A 381 21.05 -13.32 -7.31
C ASP A 381 19.84 -12.39 -7.48
N MET A 382 19.80 -11.33 -6.67
CA MET A 382 18.72 -10.35 -6.69
C MET A 382 18.64 -9.55 -8.00
N GLN A 383 19.66 -9.61 -8.88
CA GLN A 383 19.62 -9.06 -10.24
C GLN A 383 19.27 -10.12 -11.28
N GLY A 384 19.27 -11.39 -10.89
CA GLY A 384 19.06 -12.56 -11.72
C GLY A 384 17.64 -13.14 -11.66
N VAL A 385 16.64 -12.32 -11.36
CA VAL A 385 15.24 -12.75 -11.23
C VAL A 385 14.49 -12.53 -12.55
N ARG A 386 13.76 -13.53 -13.03
CA ARG A 386 12.99 -13.47 -14.29
C ARG A 386 11.54 -13.94 -14.12
N CYS A 387 10.65 -13.38 -14.95
CA CYS A 387 9.28 -13.84 -15.12
C CYS A 387 8.97 -14.06 -16.60
N PHE A 388 8.32 -15.17 -16.95
CA PHE A 388 8.03 -15.55 -18.35
C PHE A 388 6.59 -15.43 -18.79
N THR A 389 5.70 -15.17 -17.84
CA THR A 389 4.28 -14.95 -18.08
C THR A 389 3.85 -13.72 -17.31
N PRO A 390 2.92 -12.90 -17.84
CA PRO A 390 2.24 -11.90 -17.03
C PRO A 390 1.65 -12.51 -15.76
N VAL A 391 1.60 -11.75 -14.67
CA VAL A 391 0.95 -12.22 -13.44
C VAL A 391 -0.56 -12.23 -13.59
N ALA A 392 -1.20 -13.32 -13.18
CA ALA A 392 -2.65 -13.41 -13.09
C ALA A 392 -3.14 -12.69 -11.84
N VAL A 393 -4.01 -11.67 -12.01
CA VAL A 393 -4.54 -10.90 -10.87
C VAL A 393 -5.77 -11.54 -10.24
N GLY A 394 -6.44 -12.44 -10.98
CA GLY A 394 -7.74 -12.97 -10.62
C GLY A 394 -8.89 -12.17 -11.23
N GLY A 395 -10.08 -12.30 -10.63
CA GLY A 395 -11.33 -11.74 -11.13
C GLY A 395 -12.39 -11.63 -10.05
N GLY A 396 -13.62 -11.29 -10.44
CA GLY A 396 -14.73 -11.12 -9.52
C GLY A 396 -14.64 -9.88 -8.64
N VAL A 397 -15.43 -9.88 -7.57
CA VAL A 397 -15.50 -8.79 -6.57
C VAL A 397 -14.74 -9.24 -5.32
N ILE A 398 -13.79 -8.42 -4.88
CA ILE A 398 -13.02 -8.61 -3.67
C ILE A 398 -13.64 -7.75 -2.56
N HIS A 399 -13.81 -8.33 -1.39
CA HIS A 399 -14.29 -7.64 -0.20
C HIS A 399 -13.12 -7.31 0.73
N PHE A 400 -13.04 -6.08 1.19
CA PHE A 400 -12.03 -5.57 2.11
C PHE A 400 -12.70 -4.72 3.20
N SER A 401 -11.91 -4.27 4.18
CA SER A 401 -12.38 -3.51 5.35
C SER A 401 -13.14 -2.22 4.99
N HIS A 402 -12.96 -1.70 3.77
CA HIS A 402 -13.55 -0.45 3.29
C HIS A 402 -14.60 -0.64 2.17
N GLY A 403 -14.99 -1.87 1.83
CA GLY A 403 -16.04 -2.13 0.83
C GLY A 403 -15.77 -3.31 -0.10
N ALA A 404 -16.36 -3.26 -1.29
CA ALA A 404 -16.23 -4.29 -2.30
C ALA A 404 -15.89 -3.66 -3.66
N LEU A 405 -14.80 -4.09 -4.30
CA LEU A 405 -14.35 -3.59 -5.60
C LEU A 405 -13.95 -4.76 -6.52
N PRO A 406 -13.99 -4.58 -7.85
CA PRO A 406 -13.52 -5.61 -8.77
C PRO A 406 -12.03 -5.90 -8.56
N ALA A 407 -11.62 -7.15 -8.74
CA ALA A 407 -10.21 -7.51 -8.75
C ALA A 407 -9.46 -6.77 -9.89
N PRO A 408 -8.21 -6.32 -9.66
CA PRO A 408 -7.41 -6.46 -8.44
C PRO A 408 -7.79 -5.49 -7.32
N ALA A 409 -7.46 -5.84 -6.07
CA ALA A 409 -7.63 -4.96 -4.91
C ALA A 409 -6.93 -3.60 -5.13
N PRO A 410 -7.41 -2.48 -4.54
CA PRO A 410 -6.88 -1.14 -4.81
C PRO A 410 -5.37 -1.00 -4.62
N ALA A 411 -4.82 -1.52 -3.51
CA ALA A 411 -3.38 -1.51 -3.27
C ALA A 411 -2.62 -2.32 -4.33
N THR A 412 -3.12 -3.51 -4.69
CA THR A 412 -2.57 -4.33 -5.79
C THR A 412 -2.58 -3.55 -7.11
N ALA A 413 -3.68 -2.88 -7.45
CA ALA A 413 -3.81 -2.08 -8.67
C ALA A 413 -2.80 -0.92 -8.72
N ALA A 414 -2.60 -0.23 -7.59
CA ALA A 414 -1.61 0.84 -7.45
C ALA A 414 -0.18 0.33 -7.70
N ILE A 415 0.20 -0.82 -7.10
CA ILE A 415 1.51 -1.45 -7.28
C ILE A 415 1.73 -1.83 -8.75
N LEU A 416 0.77 -2.53 -9.35
CA LEU A 416 0.84 -2.98 -10.75
C LEU A 416 1.08 -1.80 -11.70
N LYS A 417 0.33 -0.71 -11.51
CA LYS A 417 0.44 0.51 -12.32
C LYS A 417 1.78 1.20 -12.12
N ARG A 418 2.20 1.42 -10.87
CA ARG A 418 3.42 2.16 -10.52
C ARG A 418 4.69 1.45 -11.00
N HIS A 419 4.73 0.12 -10.83
CA HIS A 419 5.88 -0.70 -11.19
C HIS A 419 5.79 -1.30 -12.60
N ARG A 420 4.73 -0.97 -13.36
CA ARG A 420 4.49 -1.44 -14.74
C ARG A 420 4.60 -2.96 -14.86
N ILE A 421 4.05 -3.68 -13.88
CA ILE A 421 4.07 -5.14 -13.85
C ILE A 421 3.10 -5.67 -14.91
N PRO A 422 3.56 -6.46 -15.91
CA PRO A 422 2.70 -7.10 -16.89
C PRO A 422 1.72 -8.05 -16.19
N HIS A 423 0.43 -7.88 -16.43
CA HIS A 423 -0.61 -8.63 -15.76
C HIS A 423 -1.80 -8.95 -16.66
N VAL A 424 -2.57 -9.97 -16.29
CA VAL A 424 -3.79 -10.42 -16.97
C VAL A 424 -4.89 -10.73 -15.97
N ALA A 425 -6.15 -10.61 -16.39
CA ALA A 425 -7.31 -11.02 -15.59
C ALA A 425 -7.47 -12.56 -15.57
N GLY A 426 -8.22 -13.06 -14.58
CA GLY A 426 -8.53 -14.49 -14.43
C GLY A 426 -7.31 -15.31 -13.98
N PRO A 427 -7.27 -16.64 -14.22
CA PRO A 427 -8.27 -17.44 -14.93
C PRO A 427 -9.55 -17.77 -14.13
N VAL A 428 -9.70 -17.23 -12.91
CA VAL A 428 -10.83 -17.47 -12.02
C VAL A 428 -11.35 -16.18 -11.40
N ASP A 429 -12.62 -16.16 -11.01
CA ASP A 429 -13.28 -15.02 -10.35
C ASP A 429 -13.03 -14.98 -8.84
N VAL A 430 -11.76 -15.11 -8.46
CA VAL A 430 -11.28 -14.84 -7.10
C VAL A 430 -9.96 -14.09 -7.19
N GLU A 431 -9.58 -13.38 -6.12
CA GLU A 431 -8.26 -12.77 -6.03
C GLU A 431 -7.15 -13.83 -6.11
N LEU A 432 -6.21 -13.62 -7.02
CA LEU A 432 -5.01 -14.46 -7.17
C LEU A 432 -3.71 -13.70 -6.88
N LEU A 433 -3.71 -12.38 -7.06
CA LEU A 433 -2.58 -11.52 -6.69
C LEU A 433 -2.96 -10.66 -5.50
N THR A 434 -2.39 -11.00 -4.34
CA THR A 434 -2.56 -10.20 -3.11
C THR A 434 -1.69 -8.95 -3.15
N PRO A 435 -2.00 -7.91 -2.35
CA PRO A 435 -1.14 -6.73 -2.23
C PRO A 435 0.30 -7.08 -1.85
N THR A 436 0.48 -8.01 -0.91
CA THR A 436 1.80 -8.51 -0.49
C THR A 436 2.52 -9.23 -1.64
N GLY A 437 1.83 -10.11 -2.37
CA GLY A 437 2.41 -10.79 -3.51
C GLY A 437 2.85 -9.84 -4.63
N ALA A 438 2.06 -8.79 -4.89
CA ALA A 438 2.41 -7.73 -5.82
C ALA A 438 3.63 -6.93 -5.34
N ALA A 439 3.71 -6.62 -4.05
CA ALA A 439 4.84 -5.92 -3.45
C ALA A 439 6.14 -6.73 -3.50
N ILE A 440 6.08 -8.05 -3.27
CA ILE A 440 7.22 -8.98 -3.41
C ILE A 440 7.69 -9.00 -4.86
N LEU A 441 6.79 -9.23 -5.84
CA LEU A 441 7.14 -9.20 -7.26
C LEU A 441 7.76 -7.86 -7.67
N ALA A 442 7.19 -6.75 -7.21
CA ALA A 442 7.72 -5.43 -7.46
C ALA A 442 9.11 -5.27 -6.85
N ALA A 443 9.34 -5.65 -5.60
CA ALA A 443 10.62 -5.48 -4.92
C ALA A 443 11.78 -6.32 -5.49
N LEU A 444 11.46 -7.44 -6.14
CA LEU A 444 12.40 -8.30 -6.87
C LEU A 444 12.83 -7.70 -8.21
N HIS A 445 12.07 -6.75 -8.78
CA HIS A 445 12.30 -6.18 -10.11
C HIS A 445 12.65 -7.23 -11.19
N PRO A 446 11.82 -8.28 -11.39
CA PRO A 446 12.14 -9.33 -12.33
C PRO A 446 12.24 -8.78 -13.76
N LEU A 447 13.14 -9.34 -14.55
CA LEU A 447 13.14 -9.14 -16.00
C LEU A 447 12.00 -9.96 -16.62
N TRP A 448 11.12 -9.26 -17.32
CA TRP A 448 10.01 -9.87 -18.06
C TRP A 448 10.46 -10.19 -19.47
N SER A 449 10.37 -11.46 -19.87
CA SER A 449 10.69 -11.90 -21.24
C SER A 449 9.71 -12.95 -21.70
N CYS A 450 9.50 -13.05 -23.01
CA CYS A 450 8.66 -14.10 -23.58
C CYS A 450 9.20 -15.48 -23.18
N ARG A 451 8.30 -16.40 -22.85
CA ARG A 451 8.62 -17.78 -22.48
C ARG A 451 9.54 -18.41 -23.51
N GLN A 452 10.74 -18.79 -23.07
CA GLN A 452 11.63 -19.67 -23.81
C GLN A 452 11.48 -21.10 -23.27
N PRO A 453 11.74 -22.14 -24.09
CA PRO A 453 11.89 -23.49 -23.58
C PRO A 453 12.94 -23.49 -22.46
N LEU A 454 12.55 -23.95 -21.27
CA LEU A 454 13.48 -24.09 -20.17
C LEU A 454 14.37 -25.30 -20.44
N ASP A 455 15.68 -25.13 -20.28
CA ASP A 455 16.60 -26.24 -20.24
C ASP A 455 16.41 -26.97 -18.90
N GLU A 456 15.65 -28.06 -18.95
CA GLU A 456 15.36 -28.91 -17.80
C GLU A 456 16.63 -29.56 -17.22
N GLU A 457 17.67 -29.75 -18.03
CA GLU A 457 18.94 -30.35 -17.58
C GLU A 457 19.77 -29.36 -16.75
N ALA A 458 19.60 -28.05 -16.98
CA ALA A 458 20.26 -27.00 -16.24
C ALA A 458 19.58 -26.66 -14.91
N LEU A 459 18.39 -27.19 -14.64
CA LEU A 459 17.60 -26.85 -13.45
C LEU A 459 18.27 -27.36 -12.15
N LEU A 460 18.47 -26.48 -11.18
CA LEU A 460 18.99 -26.85 -9.86
C LEU A 460 17.90 -27.38 -8.93
N ALA A 461 16.74 -26.71 -8.91
CA ALA A 461 15.62 -27.06 -8.04
C ALA A 461 14.30 -26.45 -8.55
N ARG A 462 13.19 -27.06 -8.15
CA ARG A 462 11.82 -26.58 -8.38
C ARG A 462 11.07 -26.51 -7.07
N GLY A 463 10.35 -25.42 -6.87
CA GLY A 463 9.50 -25.22 -5.71
C GLY A 463 8.10 -24.82 -6.12
N VAL A 464 7.10 -25.45 -5.50
CA VAL A 464 5.69 -25.17 -5.76
C VAL A 464 5.05 -24.72 -4.45
N GLY A 465 4.55 -23.49 -4.44
CA GLY A 465 3.84 -22.89 -3.31
C GLY A 465 2.35 -22.81 -3.59
N LEU A 466 1.55 -23.56 -2.84
CA LEU A 466 0.11 -23.64 -2.98
C LEU A 466 -0.57 -22.49 -2.27
N GLY A 467 -1.55 -21.88 -2.93
CA GLY A 467 -2.47 -20.97 -2.27
C GLY A 467 -3.44 -21.73 -1.35
N THR A 468 -4.04 -20.99 -0.42
CA THR A 468 -4.98 -21.54 0.58
C THR A 468 -6.34 -21.91 -0.02
N ARG A 469 -6.75 -21.25 -1.11
CA ARG A 469 -7.98 -21.55 -1.85
C ARG A 469 -7.80 -22.77 -2.74
N ASN A 470 -8.73 -23.72 -2.65
CA ASN A 470 -8.79 -24.88 -3.54
C ASN A 470 -9.50 -24.50 -4.85
N LEU A 471 -8.73 -24.32 -5.92
CA LEU A 471 -9.22 -23.85 -7.22
C LEU A 471 -8.93 -24.87 -8.33
N ARG A 472 -9.64 -24.73 -9.46
CA ARG A 472 -9.32 -25.38 -10.72
C ARG A 472 -9.24 -24.30 -11.79
N PRO A 473 -8.09 -24.05 -12.44
CA PRO A 473 -6.80 -24.77 -12.35
C PRO A 473 -6.08 -24.65 -10.99
N LEU A 474 -5.01 -25.45 -10.80
CA LEU A 474 -4.26 -25.54 -9.53
C LEU A 474 -3.75 -24.16 -9.09
N ASN A 475 -4.16 -23.74 -7.90
CA ASN A 475 -3.74 -22.49 -7.27
C ASN A 475 -2.30 -22.60 -6.73
N ALA A 476 -1.31 -22.37 -7.59
CA ALA A 476 0.09 -22.58 -7.25
C ALA A 476 1.02 -21.57 -7.93
N LEU A 477 1.94 -21.02 -7.15
CA LEU A 477 3.12 -20.30 -7.62
C LEU A 477 4.26 -21.30 -7.82
N ARG A 478 4.95 -21.19 -8.96
CA ARG A 478 6.10 -22.04 -9.26
C ARG A 478 7.36 -21.19 -9.30
N LEU A 479 8.39 -21.70 -8.64
CA LEU A 479 9.74 -21.16 -8.66
C LEU A 479 10.70 -22.21 -9.21
N ALA A 480 11.73 -21.74 -9.91
CA ALA A 480 12.82 -22.58 -10.39
C ALA A 480 14.16 -21.88 -10.17
N LEU A 481 15.15 -22.64 -9.68
CA LEU A 481 16.52 -22.16 -9.53
C LEU A 481 17.40 -22.68 -10.65
N PHE A 482 18.24 -21.77 -11.17
CA PHE A 482 19.20 -22.07 -12.21
C PHE A 482 20.62 -21.68 -11.78
N PRO A 483 21.66 -22.29 -12.40
CA PRO A 483 23.04 -21.93 -12.15
C PRO A 483 23.32 -20.46 -12.49
N PRO A 484 24.35 -19.85 -11.90
CA PRO A 484 24.66 -18.43 -12.09
C PRO A 484 24.96 -18.02 -13.53
N HIS A 485 25.46 -18.95 -14.34
CA HIS A 485 25.79 -18.75 -15.76
C HIS A 485 24.61 -18.95 -16.70
N PHE A 486 23.42 -19.26 -16.15
CA PHE A 486 22.19 -19.32 -16.91
C PHE A 486 21.67 -17.89 -17.10
N TRP A 487 21.29 -17.54 -18.35
CA TRP A 487 20.85 -16.22 -18.84
C TRP A 487 21.91 -15.22 -19.32
#